data_AF-A0A2G4G695-F1
#
_entry.id   AF-A0A2G4G695-F1
#
_cell.length_a   1.000
_cell.length_b   1.000
_cell.length_c   1.000
_cell.angle_alpha   90.00
_cell.angle_beta   90.00
_cell.angle_gamma   90.00
#
_symmetry.space_group_name_H-M   'P 1'
#
loop_
_entity.id
_entity.type
_entity.pdbx_description
1 polymer ?
#
loop_
_entity_poly.entity_id
_entity_poly.type
_entity_poly.pdbx_seq_one_letter_code
_entity_poly.pdbx_strand_id
1 'polypeptide(L)'
;MADDRLVTPQIKGEESAVEHALRPKTLKDFIGQKRVREQIDVLLTAARHRNSPADHILLSGPPGLGKTTLALILASEMQAPIRITSGPAITHAGDLAAILSSLVEGEILFLDEIHRLPRPAEELLYLAMEDFRVDVVVGKGPGATAIPLQLPHFTLVGATTRAGLLPSPLRDRFGFTAHLDFYDEKDIAHVITRSAELLKIVIDKDAIVEVAGRSRGTPRIANRLLRRVRDYAQVQGSGRISLADAKSALEMYEVDELGLDRLDRGVLVALVERFNGGPVGLSTLAIAVGEEIETVESVAEPFLVRNGFMARTPRGRVATAQGWRHIGRTPPAEISTLFDLPAPDA
;
A
#
# COMPACT_ATOMS: atom_id res chain seq x y z
N MET A 1 -23.87 -10.07 16.41
CA MET A 1 -22.82 -9.09 16.79
C MET A 1 -21.82 -9.12 15.67
N ALA A 2 -21.70 -8.02 14.93
CA ALA A 2 -20.99 -7.98 13.65
C ALA A 2 -19.47 -8.04 13.87
N ASP A 3 -18.83 -8.93 13.11
CA ASP A 3 -17.43 -9.32 13.16
C ASP A 3 -16.57 -8.24 12.47
N ASP A 4 -15.98 -7.32 13.25
CA ASP A 4 -15.08 -6.27 12.77
C ASP A 4 -13.67 -6.88 12.54
N ARG A 5 -13.52 -7.54 11.38
CA ARG A 5 -12.31 -8.28 11.00
C ARG A 5 -11.10 -7.36 10.81
N LEU A 6 -10.06 -7.65 11.60
CA LEU A 6 -8.87 -6.84 11.84
C LEU A 6 -7.95 -6.60 10.63
N VAL A 7 -8.12 -7.27 9.49
CA VAL A 7 -7.38 -6.99 8.26
C VAL A 7 -8.18 -7.28 6.99
N THR A 8 -9.44 -6.85 6.98
CA THR A 8 -10.13 -6.72 5.70
C THR A 8 -9.52 -5.50 4.99
N PRO A 9 -9.06 -5.59 3.73
CA PRO A 9 -9.12 -4.43 2.88
C PRO A 9 -10.62 -4.22 2.63
N GLN A 10 -11.30 -3.48 3.51
CA GLN A 10 -12.51 -2.80 3.08
C GLN A 10 -12.07 -1.80 2.01
N ILE A 11 -12.03 -2.29 0.77
CA ILE A 11 -11.97 -1.47 -0.41
C ILE A 11 -13.32 -0.73 -0.45
N LYS A 12 -13.23 0.60 -0.33
CA LYS A 12 -14.26 1.59 -0.64
C LYS A 12 -15.45 1.63 0.32
N GLY A 13 -15.38 2.51 1.32
CA GLY A 13 -16.56 2.90 2.10
C GLY A 13 -16.32 4.07 3.03
N GLU A 14 -15.45 3.91 4.02
CA GLU A 14 -15.25 4.92 5.06
C GLU A 14 -13.79 4.90 5.53
N GLU A 15 -12.90 5.61 4.82
CA GLU A 15 -11.70 6.11 5.49
C GLU A 15 -12.19 7.06 6.59
N SER A 16 -12.08 6.65 7.86
CA SER A 16 -12.51 7.46 8.99
C SER A 16 -11.94 8.88 8.84
N ALA A 17 -12.76 9.92 9.09
CA ALA A 17 -12.31 11.32 9.05
C ALA A 17 -11.02 11.55 9.86
N VAL A 18 -10.79 10.71 10.88
CA VAL A 18 -9.57 10.69 11.69
C VAL A 18 -8.33 10.25 10.87
N GLU A 19 -8.44 9.26 9.98
CA GLU A 19 -7.32 8.88 9.10
C GLU A 19 -6.94 10.00 8.14
N HIS A 20 -7.92 10.70 7.59
CA HIS A 20 -7.67 11.86 6.75
C HIS A 20 -6.96 12.99 7.51
N ALA A 21 -7.36 13.25 8.76
CA ALA A 21 -6.73 14.27 9.60
C ALA A 21 -5.26 13.96 9.93
N LEU A 22 -4.90 12.68 10.00
CA LEU A 22 -3.53 12.24 10.28
C LEU A 22 -2.60 12.36 9.07
N ARG A 23 -3.14 12.45 7.85
CA ARG A 23 -2.32 12.49 6.64
C ARG A 23 -1.44 13.74 6.60
N PRO A 24 -0.14 13.62 6.27
CA PRO A 24 0.69 14.77 5.95
C PRO A 24 0.11 15.55 4.77
N LYS A 25 0.23 16.88 4.83
CA LYS A 25 -0.33 17.80 3.83
C LYS A 25 0.74 18.37 2.90
N THR A 26 1.99 18.36 3.33
CA THR A 26 3.14 18.88 2.58
C THR A 26 4.22 17.82 2.44
N LEU A 27 5.15 18.02 1.50
CA LEU A 27 6.32 17.14 1.38
C LEU A 27 7.17 17.17 2.64
N LYS A 28 7.22 18.30 3.35
CA LYS A 28 7.98 18.42 4.60
C LYS A 28 7.42 17.52 5.70
N ASP A 29 6.09 17.43 5.78
CA ASP A 29 5.38 16.59 6.77
C ASP A 29 5.40 15.09 6.41
N PHE A 30 5.76 14.75 5.17
CA PHE A 30 5.88 13.36 4.73
C PHE A 30 7.16 12.76 5.33
N ILE A 31 7.03 12.15 6.50
CA ILE A 31 8.12 11.51 7.24
C ILE A 31 8.69 10.34 6.42
N GLY A 32 9.99 10.09 6.55
CA GLY A 32 10.70 9.03 5.82
C GLY A 32 10.80 9.29 4.31
N GLN A 33 11.11 8.25 3.56
CA GLN A 33 11.19 8.28 2.08
C GLN A 33 12.08 9.42 1.54
N LYS A 34 13.17 9.75 2.27
CA LYS A 34 13.97 10.97 2.05
C LYS A 34 14.37 11.16 0.59
N ARG A 35 14.89 10.11 -0.05
CA ARG A 35 15.31 10.13 -1.46
C ARG A 35 14.16 10.46 -2.40
N VAL A 36 13.01 9.80 -2.25
CA VAL A 36 11.81 10.05 -3.07
C VAL A 36 11.34 11.49 -2.88
N ARG A 37 11.32 11.97 -1.64
CA ARG A 37 10.95 13.35 -1.30
C ARG A 37 11.83 14.38 -1.99
N GLU A 38 13.15 14.22 -1.93
CA GLU A 38 14.11 15.12 -2.56
C GLU A 38 13.97 15.12 -4.09
N GLN A 39 13.79 13.95 -4.69
CA GLN A 39 13.59 13.83 -6.15
C GLN A 39 12.29 14.49 -6.60
N ILE A 40 11.19 14.27 -5.87
CA ILE A 40 9.91 14.92 -6.15
C ILE A 40 10.01 16.44 -5.98
N ASP A 41 10.66 16.92 -4.92
CA ASP A 41 10.80 18.36 -4.68
C ASP A 41 11.53 19.07 -5.83
N VAL A 42 12.60 18.46 -6.36
CA VAL A 42 13.30 18.96 -7.56
C VAL A 42 12.37 19.00 -8.77
N LEU A 43 11.63 17.91 -9.02
CA LEU A 43 10.72 17.79 -10.17
C LEU A 43 9.60 18.84 -10.13
N LEU A 44 8.93 18.99 -8.98
CA LEU A 44 7.85 19.97 -8.80
C LEU A 44 8.39 21.41 -8.88
N THR A 45 9.57 21.67 -8.30
CA THR A 45 10.20 22.99 -8.37
C THR A 45 10.52 23.37 -9.81
N ALA A 46 11.09 22.45 -10.59
CA ALA A 46 11.37 22.68 -12.00
C ALA A 46 10.10 22.95 -12.82
N ALA A 47 9.02 22.21 -12.58
CA ALA A 47 7.72 22.42 -13.24
C ALA A 47 7.13 23.81 -12.92
N ARG A 48 7.13 24.20 -11.64
CA ARG A 48 6.69 25.54 -11.19
C ARG A 48 7.48 26.67 -11.85
N HIS A 49 8.82 26.54 -11.94
CA HIS A 49 9.64 27.55 -12.61
C HIS A 49 9.31 27.73 -14.09
N ARG A 50 8.82 26.68 -14.76
CA ARG A 50 8.39 26.73 -16.16
C ARG A 50 6.93 27.17 -16.33
N ASN A 51 6.17 27.33 -15.24
CA ASN A 51 4.71 27.47 -15.27
C ASN A 51 4.04 26.38 -16.13
N SER A 52 4.55 25.14 -16.04
CA SER A 52 4.00 23.97 -16.74
C SER A 52 3.50 22.93 -15.74
N PRO A 53 2.57 22.05 -16.14
CA PRO A 53 2.30 20.83 -15.38
C PRO A 53 3.58 20.03 -15.14
N ALA A 54 3.57 19.23 -14.08
CA ALA A 54 4.65 18.28 -13.82
C ALA A 54 4.56 17.09 -14.77
N ASP A 55 5.69 16.46 -15.06
CA ASP A 55 5.72 15.20 -15.80
C ASP A 55 4.87 14.14 -15.08
N HIS A 56 4.36 13.16 -15.83
CA HIS A 56 3.60 12.06 -15.23
C HIS A 56 4.45 11.27 -14.23
N ILE A 57 3.85 10.93 -13.08
CA ILE A 57 4.54 10.28 -11.96
C ILE A 57 3.93 8.90 -11.69
N LEU A 58 4.77 7.86 -11.60
CA LEU A 58 4.38 6.52 -11.16
C LEU A 58 4.84 6.30 -9.71
N LEU A 59 3.90 6.03 -8.81
CA LEU A 59 4.15 5.64 -7.42
C LEU A 59 4.09 4.11 -7.33
N SER A 60 5.22 3.46 -7.08
CA SER A 60 5.31 2.01 -6.94
C SER A 60 5.71 1.64 -5.51
N GLY A 61 4.97 0.73 -4.90
CA GLY A 61 5.38 0.13 -3.63
C GLY A 61 4.25 -0.58 -2.91
N PRO A 62 4.56 -1.34 -1.84
CA PRO A 62 3.57 -2.03 -1.01
C PRO A 62 2.37 -1.18 -0.57
N PRO A 63 1.22 -1.81 -0.25
CA PRO A 63 0.07 -1.10 0.29
C PRO A 63 0.40 -0.43 1.63
N GLY A 64 -0.24 0.70 1.93
CA GLY A 64 -0.11 1.38 3.22
C GLY A 64 1.13 2.26 3.41
N LEU A 65 2.01 2.37 2.40
CA LEU A 65 3.21 3.23 2.43
C LEU A 65 2.94 4.71 2.10
N GLY A 66 1.69 5.10 1.85
CA GLY A 66 1.32 6.51 1.63
C GLY A 66 1.32 6.97 0.17
N LYS A 67 1.16 6.08 -0.82
CA LYS A 67 1.04 6.46 -2.25
C LYS A 67 -0.08 7.48 -2.49
N THR A 68 -1.30 7.19 -2.03
CA THR A 68 -2.46 8.11 -2.14
C THR A 68 -2.21 9.43 -1.41
N THR A 69 -1.57 9.37 -0.23
CA THR A 69 -1.17 10.56 0.52
C THR A 69 -0.16 11.41 -0.25
N LEU A 70 0.82 10.78 -0.88
CA LEU A 70 1.81 11.48 -1.68
C LEU A 70 1.16 12.14 -2.90
N ALA A 71 0.21 11.48 -3.57
CA ALA A 71 -0.55 12.11 -4.66
C ALA A 71 -1.31 13.37 -4.22
N LEU A 72 -1.94 13.36 -3.04
CA LEU A 72 -2.58 14.53 -2.46
C LEU A 72 -1.57 15.66 -2.16
N ILE A 73 -0.38 15.29 -1.66
CA ILE A 73 0.71 16.24 -1.42
C ILE A 73 1.18 16.85 -2.73
N LEU A 74 1.39 16.05 -3.79
CA LEU A 74 1.78 16.56 -5.12
C LEU A 74 0.81 17.64 -5.61
N ALA A 75 -0.49 17.41 -5.44
CA ALA A 75 -1.51 18.39 -5.79
C ALA A 75 -1.46 19.65 -4.95
N SER A 76 -1.27 19.51 -3.63
CA SER A 76 -1.08 20.67 -2.75
C SER A 76 0.15 21.50 -3.10
N GLU A 77 1.28 20.84 -3.40
CA GLU A 77 2.56 21.49 -3.74
C GLU A 77 2.51 22.19 -5.10
N MET A 78 1.70 21.67 -6.03
CA MET A 78 1.46 22.28 -7.35
C MET A 78 0.29 23.27 -7.36
N GLN A 79 -0.44 23.40 -6.24
CA GLN A 79 -1.68 24.18 -6.15
C GLN A 79 -2.70 23.79 -7.24
N ALA A 80 -2.70 22.51 -7.61
CA ALA A 80 -3.53 21.96 -8.66
C ALA A 80 -4.74 21.20 -8.08
N PRO A 81 -5.90 21.23 -8.74
CA PRO A 81 -6.99 20.33 -8.40
C PRO A 81 -6.55 18.88 -8.63
N ILE A 82 -7.14 17.96 -7.88
CA ILE A 82 -6.88 16.52 -8.01
C ILE A 82 -8.18 15.75 -8.18
N ARG A 83 -8.21 14.90 -9.20
CA ARG A 83 -9.26 13.92 -9.43
C ARG A 83 -8.76 12.53 -9.07
N ILE A 84 -9.45 11.85 -8.16
CA ILE A 84 -9.05 10.53 -7.66
C ILE A 84 -9.98 9.48 -8.26
N THR A 85 -9.41 8.45 -8.86
CA THR A 85 -10.11 7.22 -9.23
C THR A 85 -9.16 6.02 -9.11
N SER A 86 -9.61 4.85 -9.53
CA SER A 86 -8.87 3.59 -9.42
C SER A 86 -9.02 2.76 -10.69
N GLY A 87 -8.01 1.99 -11.07
CA GLY A 87 -8.05 1.06 -12.19
C GLY A 87 -9.32 0.19 -12.19
N PRO A 88 -9.67 -0.48 -11.08
CA PRO A 88 -10.90 -1.29 -11.00
C PRO A 88 -12.21 -0.50 -11.10
N ALA A 89 -12.20 0.82 -10.89
CA ALA A 89 -13.40 1.64 -11.09
C ALA A 89 -13.64 1.97 -12.57
N ILE A 90 -12.64 1.78 -13.43
CA ILE A 90 -12.74 1.99 -14.87
C ILE A 90 -13.06 0.64 -15.51
N THR A 91 -14.28 0.49 -15.99
CA THR A 91 -14.76 -0.78 -16.55
C THR A 91 -14.55 -0.85 -18.06
N HIS A 92 -14.65 0.29 -18.75
CA HIS A 92 -14.47 0.40 -20.19
C HIS A 92 -13.75 1.70 -20.57
N ALA A 93 -13.21 1.78 -21.80
CA ALA A 93 -12.47 2.96 -22.28
C ALA A 93 -13.28 4.27 -22.21
N GLY A 94 -14.61 4.20 -22.39
CA GLY A 94 -15.51 5.35 -22.28
C GLY A 94 -15.52 6.01 -20.90
N ASP A 95 -15.37 5.22 -19.82
CA ASP A 95 -15.33 5.75 -18.45
C ASP A 95 -14.11 6.66 -18.27
N LEU A 96 -12.95 6.20 -18.75
CA LEU A 96 -11.72 6.97 -18.72
C LEU A 96 -11.78 8.18 -19.66
N ALA A 97 -12.34 8.02 -20.87
CA ALA A 97 -12.51 9.11 -21.81
C ALA A 97 -13.32 10.26 -21.21
N ALA A 98 -14.42 9.95 -20.50
CA ALA A 98 -15.25 10.95 -19.82
C ALA A 98 -14.51 11.68 -18.69
N ILE A 99 -13.67 10.95 -17.94
CA ILE A 99 -12.84 11.54 -16.89
C ILE A 99 -11.81 12.49 -17.50
N LEU A 100 -11.09 12.06 -18.54
CA LEU A 100 -10.06 12.84 -19.22
C LEU A 100 -10.64 14.08 -19.89
N SER A 101 -11.77 13.94 -20.61
CA SER A 101 -12.41 15.06 -21.31
C SER A 101 -12.98 16.13 -20.38
N SER A 102 -13.11 15.84 -19.09
CA SER A 102 -13.59 16.78 -18.08
C SER A 102 -12.46 17.33 -17.19
N LEU A 103 -11.20 17.01 -17.49
CA LEU A 103 -10.07 17.61 -16.78
C LEU A 103 -9.94 19.09 -17.15
N VAL A 104 -9.29 19.85 -16.28
CA VAL A 104 -8.85 21.23 -16.56
C VAL A 104 -7.33 21.31 -16.64
N GLU A 105 -6.81 22.40 -17.22
CA GLU A 105 -5.37 22.65 -17.38
C GLU A 105 -4.64 22.56 -16.03
N GLY A 106 -3.59 21.76 -15.98
CA GLY A 106 -2.77 21.51 -14.80
C GLY A 106 -3.41 20.60 -13.75
N GLU A 107 -4.62 20.09 -13.96
CA GLU A 107 -5.25 19.15 -13.02
C GLU A 107 -4.44 17.86 -12.89
N ILE A 108 -4.41 17.29 -11.69
CA ILE A 108 -3.79 16.00 -11.43
C ILE A 108 -4.86 14.91 -11.49
N LEU A 109 -4.65 13.92 -12.35
CA LEU A 109 -5.44 12.69 -12.37
C LEU A 109 -4.69 11.61 -11.58
N PHE A 110 -5.22 11.21 -10.43
CA PHE A 110 -4.68 10.10 -9.65
C PHE A 110 -5.42 8.79 -9.95
N LEU A 111 -4.66 7.78 -10.40
CA LEU A 111 -5.14 6.43 -10.70
C LEU A 111 -4.51 5.42 -9.75
N ASP A 112 -5.23 5.03 -8.70
CA ASP A 112 -4.80 3.92 -7.84
C ASP A 112 -5.01 2.57 -8.52
N GLU A 113 -4.18 1.58 -8.21
CA GLU A 113 -4.16 0.27 -8.86
C GLU A 113 -4.20 0.36 -10.40
N ILE A 114 -3.42 1.27 -10.99
CA ILE A 114 -3.41 1.53 -12.45
C ILE A 114 -3.17 0.27 -13.30
N HIS A 115 -2.46 -0.72 -12.74
CA HIS A 115 -2.20 -2.01 -13.37
C HIS A 115 -3.44 -2.90 -13.54
N ARG A 116 -4.59 -2.52 -12.96
CA ARG A 116 -5.88 -3.22 -13.10
C ARG A 116 -6.80 -2.57 -14.14
N LEU A 117 -6.30 -1.60 -14.90
CA LEU A 117 -7.06 -1.03 -16.02
C LEU A 117 -7.36 -2.13 -17.07
N PRO A 118 -8.56 -2.13 -17.66
CA PRO A 118 -8.85 -2.98 -18.81
C PRO A 118 -8.03 -2.49 -20.01
N ARG A 119 -7.55 -3.43 -20.85
CA ARG A 119 -6.69 -3.11 -22.00
C ARG A 119 -7.19 -1.95 -22.89
N PRO A 120 -8.49 -1.86 -23.24
CA PRO A 120 -8.97 -0.73 -24.04
C PRO A 120 -8.81 0.63 -23.36
N ALA A 121 -8.94 0.69 -22.03
CA ALA A 121 -8.70 1.93 -21.28
C ALA A 121 -7.20 2.23 -21.16
N GLU A 122 -6.35 1.20 -21.08
CA GLU A 122 -4.90 1.34 -21.07
C GLU A 122 -4.37 1.96 -22.39
N GLU A 123 -4.84 1.46 -23.53
CA GLU A 123 -4.50 1.99 -24.86
C GLU A 123 -4.94 3.45 -25.03
N LEU A 124 -6.13 3.78 -24.54
CA LEU A 124 -6.64 5.15 -24.52
C LEU A 124 -5.79 6.06 -23.62
N LEU A 125 -5.42 5.57 -22.43
CA LEU A 125 -4.57 6.33 -21.49
C LEU A 125 -3.19 6.62 -22.10
N TYR A 126 -2.62 5.66 -22.81
CA TYR A 126 -1.36 5.82 -23.52
C TYR A 126 -1.41 6.99 -24.51
N LEU A 127 -2.43 7.04 -25.37
CA LEU A 127 -2.63 8.14 -26.32
C LEU A 127 -2.85 9.49 -25.62
N ALA A 128 -3.60 9.47 -24.52
CA ALA A 128 -3.86 10.68 -23.72
C ALA A 128 -2.60 11.24 -23.06
N MET A 129 -1.66 10.38 -22.64
CA MET A 129 -0.39 10.79 -22.05
C MET A 129 0.63 11.30 -23.08
N GLU A 130 0.61 10.74 -24.29
CA GLU A 130 1.58 11.09 -25.34
C GLU A 130 1.18 12.34 -26.10
N ASP A 131 -0.08 12.40 -26.53
CA ASP A 131 -0.55 13.39 -27.49
C ASP A 131 -1.58 14.37 -26.89
N PHE A 132 -1.95 14.23 -25.61
CA PHE A 132 -3.03 14.97 -24.97
C PHE A 132 -4.31 14.97 -25.80
N ARG A 133 -4.68 13.79 -26.34
CA ARG A 133 -5.89 13.61 -27.15
C ARG A 133 -6.57 12.29 -26.84
N VAL A 134 -7.88 12.25 -27.06
CA VAL A 134 -8.67 11.01 -27.03
C VAL A 134 -9.65 10.99 -28.20
N ASP A 135 -9.82 9.83 -28.80
CA ASP A 135 -10.81 9.64 -29.86
C ASP A 135 -12.12 9.14 -29.25
N VAL A 136 -13.17 9.96 -29.35
CA VAL A 136 -14.51 9.57 -28.89
C VAL A 136 -15.30 9.03 -30.07
N VAL A 137 -15.74 7.78 -29.95
CA VAL A 137 -16.56 7.13 -30.97
C VAL A 137 -18.01 7.59 -30.83
N VAL A 138 -18.53 8.25 -31.87
CA VAL A 138 -19.91 8.69 -31.96
C VAL A 138 -20.67 7.83 -32.98
N GLY A 139 -21.80 7.26 -32.57
CA GLY A 139 -22.63 6.37 -33.37
C GLY A 139 -22.50 4.89 -32.98
N LYS A 140 -23.21 4.00 -33.68
CA LYS A 140 -23.18 2.54 -33.48
C LYS A 140 -23.00 1.82 -34.82
N GLY A 141 -22.25 0.72 -34.83
CA GLY A 141 -22.07 -0.14 -35.99
C GLY A 141 -21.14 0.46 -37.07
N PRO A 142 -21.27 0.02 -38.34
CA PRO A 142 -20.38 0.44 -39.44
C PRO A 142 -20.35 1.94 -39.76
N GLY A 143 -21.33 2.71 -39.25
CA GLY A 143 -21.40 4.16 -39.39
C GLY A 143 -20.82 4.93 -38.19
N ALA A 144 -20.19 4.26 -37.24
CA ALA A 144 -19.54 4.91 -36.12
C ALA A 144 -18.32 5.71 -36.61
N THR A 145 -18.18 6.95 -36.13
CA THR A 145 -17.07 7.84 -36.49
C THR A 145 -16.30 8.21 -35.23
N ALA A 146 -14.97 8.22 -35.32
CA ALA A 146 -14.09 8.67 -34.25
C ALA A 146 -13.88 10.18 -34.39
N ILE A 147 -14.24 10.94 -33.36
CA ILE A 147 -14.01 12.38 -33.29
C ILE A 147 -12.85 12.62 -32.31
N PRO A 148 -11.72 13.20 -32.77
CA PRO A 148 -10.62 13.51 -31.88
C PRO A 148 -10.98 14.69 -30.98
N LEU A 149 -10.82 14.52 -29.68
CA LEU A 149 -10.93 15.57 -28.67
C LEU A 149 -9.54 15.89 -28.13
N GLN A 150 -9.19 17.17 -28.15
CA GLN A 150 -7.99 17.67 -27.49
C GLN A 150 -8.24 17.78 -25.99
N LEU A 151 -7.28 17.30 -25.20
CA LEU A 151 -7.28 17.37 -23.76
C LEU A 151 -6.44 18.57 -23.29
N PRO A 152 -6.75 19.15 -22.13
CA PRO A 152 -5.81 20.04 -21.47
C PRO A 152 -4.55 19.27 -21.05
N HIS A 153 -3.45 19.97 -20.85
CA HIS A 153 -2.27 19.34 -20.25
C HIS A 153 -2.56 19.07 -18.78
N PHE A 154 -2.38 17.82 -18.38
CA PHE A 154 -2.65 17.34 -17.03
C PHE A 154 -1.46 16.51 -16.54
N THR A 155 -1.37 16.28 -15.23
CA THR A 155 -0.37 15.38 -14.67
C THR A 155 -1.05 14.09 -14.23
N LEU A 156 -0.76 12.97 -14.90
CA LEU A 156 -1.13 11.65 -14.42
C LEU A 156 -0.23 11.24 -13.24
N VAL A 157 -0.84 10.83 -12.13
CA VAL A 157 -0.18 10.14 -11.03
C VAL A 157 -0.74 8.72 -10.92
N GLY A 158 0.01 7.73 -11.38
CA GLY A 158 -0.37 6.32 -11.27
C GLY A 158 0.15 5.70 -9.98
N ALA A 159 -0.63 4.83 -9.33
CA ALA A 159 -0.15 4.05 -8.19
C ALA A 159 -0.30 2.53 -8.43
N THR A 160 0.73 1.78 -8.05
CA THR A 160 0.77 0.33 -8.18
C THR A 160 1.57 -0.31 -7.05
N THR A 161 1.35 -1.60 -6.82
CA THR A 161 2.18 -2.39 -5.89
C THR A 161 3.56 -2.65 -6.47
N ARG A 162 3.64 -2.86 -7.79
CA ARG A 162 4.89 -3.12 -8.53
C ARG A 162 4.84 -2.45 -9.89
N ALA A 163 5.86 -1.67 -10.22
CA ALA A 163 6.00 -1.02 -11.53
C ALA A 163 6.02 -2.02 -12.71
N GLY A 164 6.56 -3.22 -12.50
CA GLY A 164 6.62 -4.27 -13.52
C GLY A 164 5.26 -4.88 -13.92
N LEU A 165 4.17 -4.54 -13.20
CA LEU A 165 2.82 -4.95 -13.60
C LEU A 165 2.25 -4.09 -14.73
N LEU A 166 2.82 -2.91 -14.98
CA LEU A 166 2.43 -2.07 -16.09
C LEU A 166 3.16 -2.53 -17.36
N PRO A 167 2.46 -2.59 -18.51
CA PRO A 167 3.10 -2.78 -19.79
C PRO A 167 4.15 -1.69 -20.07
N SER A 168 5.25 -2.07 -20.72
CA SER A 168 6.37 -1.14 -20.99
C SER A 168 5.92 0.16 -21.70
N PRO A 169 5.04 0.14 -22.72
CA PRO A 169 4.61 1.37 -23.39
C PRO A 169 3.98 2.40 -22.45
N LEU A 170 3.13 1.97 -21.51
CA LEU A 170 2.53 2.86 -20.53
C LEU A 170 3.55 3.28 -19.46
N ARG A 171 4.39 2.35 -19.00
CA ARG A 171 5.40 2.62 -17.97
C ARG A 171 6.42 3.67 -18.43
N ASP A 172 6.86 3.58 -19.68
CA ASP A 172 7.91 4.44 -20.23
C ASP A 172 7.41 5.89 -20.49
N ARG A 173 6.10 6.13 -20.40
CA ARG A 173 5.49 7.48 -20.46
C ARG A 173 5.47 8.21 -19.12
N PHE A 174 5.80 7.53 -18.02
CA PHE A 174 6.01 8.22 -16.75
C PHE A 174 7.40 8.85 -16.72
N GLY A 175 7.45 10.18 -16.69
CA GLY A 175 8.71 10.92 -16.60
C GLY A 175 9.46 10.70 -15.29
N PHE A 176 8.77 10.23 -14.25
CA PHE A 176 9.38 9.84 -12.99
C PHE A 176 8.68 8.64 -12.34
N THR A 177 9.47 7.67 -11.86
CA THR A 177 8.96 6.56 -11.03
C THR A 177 9.52 6.67 -9.61
N ALA A 178 8.62 6.89 -8.65
CA ALA A 178 8.91 6.88 -7.22
C ALA A 178 8.73 5.47 -6.66
N HIS A 179 9.81 4.88 -6.16
CA HIS A 179 9.75 3.61 -5.44
C HIS A 179 9.65 3.88 -3.94
N LEU A 180 8.52 3.49 -3.34
CA LEU A 180 8.29 3.59 -1.90
C LEU A 180 8.63 2.25 -1.25
N ASP A 181 9.65 2.28 -0.40
CA ASP A 181 10.08 1.12 0.38
C ASP A 181 9.45 1.10 1.77
N PHE A 182 9.61 0.01 2.49
CA PHE A 182 9.21 -0.02 3.89
C PHE A 182 10.02 0.98 4.70
N TYR A 183 9.35 1.57 5.69
CA TYR A 183 9.95 2.53 6.59
C TYR A 183 10.81 1.79 7.61
N ASP A 184 11.92 2.42 8.00
CA ASP A 184 12.65 1.96 9.18
C ASP A 184 11.85 2.26 10.47
N GLU A 185 12.23 1.59 11.56
CA GLU A 185 11.54 1.72 12.83
C GLU A 185 11.58 3.16 13.39
N LYS A 186 12.65 3.92 13.10
CA LYS A 186 12.81 5.30 13.60
C LYS A 186 11.83 6.22 12.88
N ASP A 187 11.69 6.08 11.58
CA ASP A 187 10.72 6.83 10.79
C ASP A 187 9.29 6.46 11.20
N ILE A 188 9.00 5.18 11.49
CA ILE A 188 7.68 4.80 12.03
C ILE A 188 7.45 5.41 13.42
N ALA A 189 8.45 5.40 14.30
CA ALA A 189 8.33 6.05 15.61
C ALA A 189 8.03 7.55 15.48
N HIS A 190 8.65 8.24 14.51
CA HIS A 190 8.33 9.63 14.19
C HIS A 190 6.89 9.80 13.68
N VAL A 191 6.41 8.90 12.81
CA VAL A 191 5.01 8.89 12.35
C VAL A 191 4.06 8.75 13.54
N ILE A 192 4.30 7.80 14.43
CA ILE A 192 3.47 7.56 15.62
C ILE A 192 3.48 8.77 16.54
N THR A 193 4.66 9.38 16.77
CA THR A 193 4.80 10.58 17.61
C THR A 193 3.94 11.72 17.09
N ARG A 194 4.06 12.04 15.78
CA ARG A 194 3.25 13.07 15.13
C ARG A 194 1.76 12.76 15.22
N SER A 195 1.37 11.51 14.98
CA SER A 195 -0.03 11.10 15.06
C SER A 195 -0.58 11.18 16.49
N ALA A 196 0.22 10.86 17.49
CA ALA A 196 -0.16 11.00 18.89
C ALA A 196 -0.40 12.47 19.26
N GLU A 197 0.45 13.39 18.80
CA GLU A 197 0.27 14.84 19.00
C GLU A 197 -1.04 15.33 18.37
N LEU A 198 -1.31 14.97 17.11
CA LEU A 198 -2.54 15.35 16.41
C LEU A 198 -3.81 14.82 17.08
N LEU A 199 -3.72 13.63 17.68
CA LEU A 199 -4.82 12.98 18.41
C LEU A 199 -4.87 13.38 19.89
N LYS A 200 -3.95 14.22 20.36
CA LYS A 200 -3.81 14.62 21.77
C LYS A 200 -3.64 13.42 22.70
N ILE A 201 -2.89 12.41 22.25
CA ILE A 201 -2.56 11.21 23.01
C ILE A 201 -1.24 11.46 23.73
N VAL A 202 -1.21 11.26 25.05
CA VAL A 202 0.03 11.24 25.83
C VAL A 202 0.55 9.80 25.83
N ILE A 203 1.73 9.56 25.26
CA ILE A 203 2.32 8.23 25.11
C ILE A 203 3.81 8.27 25.45
N ASP A 204 4.29 7.23 26.13
CA ASP A 204 5.71 7.08 26.46
C ASP A 204 6.57 6.75 25.24
N LYS A 205 7.84 7.19 25.27
CA LYS A 205 8.80 6.89 24.20
C LYS A 205 8.96 5.38 23.98
N ASP A 206 9.02 4.61 25.06
CA ASP A 206 9.17 3.16 24.96
C ASP A 206 7.93 2.49 24.37
N ALA A 207 6.73 3.02 24.66
CA ALA A 207 5.48 2.58 24.04
C ALA A 207 5.42 2.92 22.54
N ILE A 208 5.95 4.07 22.13
CA ILE A 208 6.08 4.42 20.71
C ILE A 208 6.98 3.41 19.98
N VAL A 209 8.13 3.08 20.56
CA VAL A 209 9.07 2.10 19.99
C VAL A 209 8.42 0.71 19.88
N GLU A 210 7.70 0.29 20.91
CA GLU A 210 6.96 -0.99 20.92
C GLU A 210 5.93 -1.06 19.78
N VAL A 211 5.13 -0.01 19.60
CA VAL A 211 4.15 0.04 18.51
C VAL A 211 4.87 0.11 17.16
N ALA A 212 5.97 0.85 17.05
CA ALA A 212 6.74 0.98 15.82
C ALA A 212 7.32 -0.36 15.35
N GLY A 213 7.92 -1.14 16.26
CA GLY A 213 8.49 -2.46 15.96
C GLY A 213 7.45 -3.44 15.41
N ARG A 214 6.21 -3.37 15.91
CA ARG A 214 5.10 -4.24 15.45
C ARG A 214 4.33 -3.71 14.24
N SER A 215 4.74 -2.58 13.67
CA SER A 215 4.04 -1.91 12.56
C SER A 215 4.48 -2.34 11.16
N ARG A 216 5.40 -3.30 11.06
CA ARG A 216 5.88 -3.87 9.77
C ARG A 216 6.49 -2.84 8.81
N GLY A 217 7.02 -1.74 9.33
CA GLY A 217 7.54 -0.63 8.52
C GLY A 217 6.45 0.08 7.70
N THR A 218 5.19 0.05 8.14
CA THR A 218 4.04 0.59 7.38
C THR A 218 3.28 1.65 8.19
N PRO A 219 3.26 2.92 7.74
CA PRO A 219 2.56 4.01 8.44
C PRO A 219 1.07 3.75 8.70
N ARG A 220 0.38 3.11 7.75
CA ARG A 220 -1.04 2.73 7.92
C ARG A 220 -1.24 1.78 9.10
N ILE A 221 -0.37 0.78 9.25
CA ILE A 221 -0.42 -0.18 10.35
C ILE A 221 -0.08 0.53 11.66
N ALA A 222 0.96 1.36 11.67
CA ALA A 222 1.37 2.13 12.84
C ALA A 222 0.26 3.00 13.42
N ASN A 223 -0.39 3.81 12.58
CA ASN A 223 -1.50 4.66 13.01
C ASN A 223 -2.73 3.84 13.46
N ARG A 224 -2.95 2.67 12.87
CA ARG A 224 -4.00 1.75 13.30
C ARG A 224 -3.70 1.19 14.70
N LEU A 225 -2.49 0.70 14.92
CA LEU A 225 -2.06 0.15 16.21
C LEU A 225 -2.08 1.23 17.31
N LEU A 226 -1.58 2.43 17.03
CA LEU A 226 -1.63 3.57 17.96
C LEU A 226 -3.06 3.84 18.47
N ARG A 227 -4.06 3.81 17.58
CA ARG A 227 -5.46 4.02 17.98
C ARG A 227 -5.98 2.88 18.85
N ARG A 228 -5.64 1.63 18.53
CA ARG A 228 -6.04 0.47 19.35
C ARG A 228 -5.41 0.51 20.74
N VAL A 229 -4.14 0.88 20.82
CA VAL A 229 -3.40 1.07 22.08
C VAL A 229 -4.01 2.22 22.90
N ARG A 230 -4.41 3.32 22.24
CA ARG A 230 -5.17 4.41 22.88
C ARG A 230 -6.51 3.92 23.43
N ASP A 231 -7.30 3.22 22.63
CA ASP A 231 -8.64 2.76 23.03
C ASP A 231 -8.53 1.82 24.24
N TYR A 232 -7.53 0.93 24.26
CA TYR A 232 -7.23 0.08 25.40
C TYR A 232 -6.90 0.91 26.66
N ALA A 233 -5.95 1.85 26.56
CA ALA A 233 -5.52 2.66 27.71
C ALA A 233 -6.66 3.52 28.27
N GLN A 234 -7.54 4.04 27.40
CA GLN A 234 -8.74 4.79 27.82
C GLN A 234 -9.70 3.94 28.65
N VAL A 235 -9.91 2.68 28.27
CA VAL A 235 -10.75 1.74 29.03
C VAL A 235 -10.13 1.38 30.38
N GLN A 236 -8.80 1.29 30.47
CA GLN A 236 -8.09 1.07 31.74
C GLN A 236 -8.05 2.29 32.65
N GLY A 237 -8.56 3.46 32.19
CA GLY A 237 -8.54 4.71 32.96
C GLY A 237 -7.18 5.42 32.96
N SER A 238 -6.25 5.00 32.10
CA SER A 238 -4.92 5.60 31.98
C SER A 238 -4.97 6.85 31.10
N GLY A 239 -4.63 8.02 31.66
CA GLY A 239 -4.50 9.28 30.89
C GLY A 239 -3.22 9.36 30.05
N ARG A 240 -2.32 8.39 30.19
CA ARG A 240 -1.03 8.29 29.51
C ARG A 240 -0.76 6.83 29.18
N ILE A 241 -0.36 6.56 27.95
CA ILE A 241 -0.06 5.21 27.46
C ILE A 241 1.36 4.83 27.87
N SER A 242 1.49 3.83 28.73
CA SER A 242 2.76 3.24 29.14
C SER A 242 3.19 2.09 28.21
N LEU A 243 4.43 1.62 28.36
CA LEU A 243 4.92 0.42 27.67
C LEU A 243 4.06 -0.81 28.01
N ALA A 244 3.62 -0.95 29.26
CA ALA A 244 2.78 -2.06 29.68
C ALA A 244 1.41 -2.03 28.98
N ASP A 245 0.78 -0.85 28.92
CA ASP A 245 -0.50 -0.68 28.20
C ASP A 245 -0.36 -1.04 26.73
N ALA A 246 0.72 -0.59 26.07
CA ALA A 246 0.99 -0.90 24.68
C ALA A 246 1.15 -2.40 24.44
N LYS A 247 1.94 -3.10 25.28
CA LYS A 247 2.14 -4.55 25.18
C LYS A 247 0.83 -5.31 25.40
N SER A 248 0.09 -5.00 26.45
CA SER A 248 -1.18 -5.66 26.75
C SER A 248 -2.24 -5.41 25.67
N ALA A 249 -2.29 -4.20 25.10
CA ALA A 249 -3.17 -3.92 23.98
C ALA A 249 -2.77 -4.73 22.74
N LEU A 250 -1.49 -4.73 22.37
CA LEU A 250 -1.00 -5.44 21.18
C LEU A 250 -1.21 -6.97 21.30
N GLU A 251 -1.01 -7.52 22.50
CA GLU A 251 -1.33 -8.91 22.81
C GLU A 251 -2.84 -9.20 22.70
N MET A 252 -3.68 -8.34 23.26
CA MET A 252 -5.15 -8.45 23.15
C MET A 252 -5.64 -8.42 21.71
N TYR A 253 -4.99 -7.64 20.83
CA TYR A 253 -5.28 -7.58 19.40
C TYR A 253 -4.51 -8.63 18.57
N GLU A 254 -3.88 -9.61 19.23
CA GLU A 254 -3.19 -10.74 18.63
C GLU A 254 -2.06 -10.34 17.67
N VAL A 255 -1.36 -9.25 17.98
CA VAL A 255 -0.17 -8.78 17.26
C VAL A 255 1.08 -9.21 18.03
N ASP A 256 1.85 -10.12 17.46
CA ASP A 256 3.06 -10.64 18.11
C ASP A 256 4.25 -9.67 18.05
N GLU A 257 5.37 -10.04 18.68
CA GLU A 257 6.58 -9.21 18.79
C GLU A 257 7.21 -8.84 17.43
N LEU A 258 7.01 -9.67 16.41
CA LEU A 258 7.48 -9.40 15.05
C LEU A 258 6.39 -8.71 14.20
N GLY A 259 5.25 -8.41 14.80
CA GLY A 259 4.13 -7.70 14.19
C GLY A 259 3.19 -8.60 13.39
N LEU A 260 3.30 -9.93 13.43
CA LEU A 260 2.33 -10.81 12.76
C LEU A 260 0.99 -10.70 13.48
N ASP A 261 -0.08 -10.56 12.71
CA ASP A 261 -1.43 -10.55 13.24
C ASP A 261 -2.07 -11.96 13.20
N ARG A 262 -3.34 -12.02 13.64
CA ARG A 262 -4.17 -13.23 13.61
C ARG A 262 -4.18 -13.93 12.24
N LEU A 263 -4.23 -13.19 11.13
CA LEU A 263 -4.28 -13.78 9.80
C LEU A 263 -2.92 -14.35 9.42
N ASP A 264 -1.85 -13.58 9.61
CA ASP A 264 -0.48 -14.05 9.34
C ASP A 264 -0.16 -15.34 10.10
N ARG A 265 -0.47 -15.33 11.40
CA ARG A 265 -0.31 -16.50 12.27
C ARG A 265 -1.21 -17.64 11.84
N GLY A 266 -2.47 -17.35 11.50
CA GLY A 266 -3.41 -18.36 10.98
C GLY A 266 -2.90 -19.04 9.71
N VAL A 267 -2.33 -18.28 8.78
CA VAL A 267 -1.73 -18.80 7.54
C VAL A 267 -0.50 -19.65 7.86
N LEU A 268 0.40 -19.19 8.74
CA LEU A 268 1.57 -19.98 9.15
C LEU A 268 1.16 -21.29 9.83
N VAL A 269 0.25 -21.21 10.80
CA VAL A 269 -0.25 -22.35 11.57
C VAL A 269 -0.93 -23.35 10.63
N ALA A 270 -1.78 -22.89 9.72
CA ALA A 270 -2.39 -23.77 8.72
C ALA A 270 -1.32 -24.45 7.86
N LEU A 271 -0.36 -23.69 7.34
CA LEU A 271 0.70 -24.22 6.48
C LEU A 271 1.57 -25.26 7.19
N VAL A 272 1.96 -25.01 8.44
CA VAL A 272 2.82 -25.91 9.21
C VAL A 272 2.04 -27.09 9.79
N GLU A 273 0.94 -26.84 10.51
CA GLU A 273 0.26 -27.90 11.28
C GLU A 273 -0.72 -28.73 10.44
N ARG A 274 -1.40 -28.12 9.46
CA ARG A 274 -2.40 -28.85 8.64
C ARG A 274 -1.80 -29.44 7.38
N PHE A 275 -0.74 -28.81 6.85
CA PHE A 275 -0.12 -29.21 5.59
C PHE A 275 1.36 -29.58 5.72
N ASN A 276 1.85 -29.80 6.94
CA ASN A 276 3.21 -30.26 7.23
C ASN A 276 4.30 -29.42 6.54
N GLY A 277 4.10 -28.10 6.45
CA GLY A 277 5.02 -27.16 5.82
C GLY A 277 4.83 -26.98 4.31
N GLY A 278 3.87 -27.65 3.68
CA GLY A 278 3.54 -27.54 2.26
C GLY A 278 4.30 -28.49 1.33
N PRO A 279 4.24 -28.30 -0.01
CA PRO A 279 3.65 -27.17 -0.72
C PRO A 279 2.11 -27.16 -0.76
N VAL A 280 1.50 -25.97 -0.65
CA VAL A 280 0.03 -25.80 -0.70
C VAL A 280 -0.37 -24.68 -1.67
N GLY A 281 -1.45 -24.88 -2.42
CA GLY A 281 -2.04 -23.85 -3.26
C GLY A 281 -2.66 -22.70 -2.44
N LEU A 282 -2.65 -21.48 -2.98
CA LEU A 282 -3.20 -20.30 -2.29
C LEU A 282 -4.69 -20.46 -1.97
N SER A 283 -5.47 -21.03 -2.90
CA SER A 283 -6.90 -21.28 -2.71
C SER A 283 -7.16 -22.19 -1.52
N THR A 284 -6.37 -23.27 -1.37
CA THR A 284 -6.48 -24.20 -0.25
C THR A 284 -6.08 -23.54 1.07
N LEU A 285 -5.02 -22.72 1.08
CA LEU A 285 -4.64 -21.95 2.27
C LEU A 285 -5.72 -20.96 2.69
N ALA A 286 -6.29 -20.22 1.72
CA ALA A 286 -7.35 -19.25 1.96
C ALA A 286 -8.59 -19.91 2.59
N ILE A 287 -9.01 -21.06 2.06
CA ILE A 287 -10.10 -21.87 2.64
C ILE A 287 -9.75 -22.32 4.07
N ALA A 288 -8.51 -22.77 4.31
CA ALA A 288 -8.10 -23.27 5.62
C ALA A 288 -8.15 -22.19 6.71
N VAL A 289 -7.90 -20.92 6.36
CA VAL A 289 -7.97 -19.79 7.29
C VAL A 289 -9.31 -19.02 7.25
N GLY A 290 -10.22 -19.41 6.34
CA GLY A 290 -11.54 -18.81 6.21
C GLY A 290 -11.55 -17.41 5.58
N GLU A 291 -10.59 -17.13 4.70
CA GLU A 291 -10.43 -15.82 4.04
C GLU A 291 -10.51 -15.93 2.51
N GLU A 292 -10.69 -14.78 1.85
CA GLU A 292 -10.61 -14.69 0.39
C GLU A 292 -9.17 -14.86 -0.11
N ILE A 293 -9.03 -15.39 -1.32
CA ILE A 293 -7.73 -15.61 -1.99
C ILE A 293 -6.95 -14.30 -2.10
N GLU A 294 -7.61 -13.22 -2.55
CA GLU A 294 -7.01 -11.90 -2.73
C GLU A 294 -6.53 -11.32 -1.39
N THR A 295 -7.26 -11.55 -0.30
CA THR A 295 -6.85 -11.14 1.05
C THR A 295 -5.56 -11.83 1.47
N VAL A 296 -5.47 -13.16 1.36
CA VAL A 296 -4.23 -13.89 1.73
C VAL A 296 -3.05 -13.45 0.85
N GLU A 297 -3.27 -13.27 -0.46
CA GLU A 297 -2.23 -12.88 -1.42
C GLU A 297 -1.71 -11.47 -1.22
N SER A 298 -2.59 -10.52 -0.93
CA SER A 298 -2.26 -9.08 -0.88
C SER A 298 -1.88 -8.60 0.52
N VAL A 299 -2.34 -9.29 1.57
CA VAL A 299 -2.17 -8.87 2.97
C VAL A 299 -1.12 -9.72 3.68
N ALA A 300 -1.33 -11.03 3.76
CA ALA A 300 -0.51 -11.89 4.62
C ALA A 300 0.78 -12.35 3.91
N GLU A 301 0.63 -12.93 2.72
CA GLU A 301 1.74 -13.52 1.97
C GLU A 301 2.92 -12.57 1.75
N PRO A 302 2.76 -11.27 1.42
CA PRO A 302 3.89 -10.38 1.21
C PRO A 302 4.75 -10.21 2.46
N PHE A 303 4.13 -10.12 3.64
CA PHE A 303 4.85 -9.97 4.90
C PHE A 303 5.53 -11.28 5.32
N LEU A 304 4.83 -12.40 5.19
CA LEU A 304 5.36 -13.72 5.54
C LEU A 304 6.53 -14.14 4.65
N VAL A 305 6.47 -13.82 3.35
CA VAL A 305 7.57 -14.07 2.41
C VAL A 305 8.74 -13.14 2.66
N ARG A 306 8.50 -11.84 2.89
CA ARG A 306 9.58 -10.85 3.12
C ARG A 306 10.39 -11.16 4.38
N ASN A 307 9.73 -11.57 5.46
CA ASN A 307 10.42 -11.93 6.71
C ASN A 307 10.93 -13.37 6.72
N GLY A 308 10.84 -14.08 5.59
CA GLY A 308 11.43 -15.40 5.44
C GLY A 308 10.68 -16.49 6.19
N PHE A 309 9.42 -16.31 6.59
CA PHE A 309 8.61 -17.36 7.23
C PHE A 309 7.97 -18.34 6.22
N MET A 310 7.79 -17.87 4.98
CA MET A 310 7.19 -18.61 3.88
C MET A 310 7.98 -18.39 2.59
N ALA A 311 8.00 -19.37 1.69
CA ALA A 311 8.48 -19.21 0.33
C ALA A 311 7.40 -19.59 -0.70
N ARG A 312 7.46 -18.96 -1.87
CA ARG A 312 6.63 -19.31 -3.04
C ARG A 312 7.41 -20.27 -3.93
N THR A 313 6.79 -21.38 -4.30
CA THR A 313 7.32 -22.35 -5.27
C THR A 313 6.31 -22.54 -6.41
N PRO A 314 6.73 -23.08 -7.57
CA PRO A 314 5.79 -23.43 -8.64
C PRO A 314 4.70 -24.41 -8.20
N ARG A 315 4.95 -25.21 -7.15
CA ARG A 315 4.01 -26.20 -6.60
C ARG A 315 3.07 -25.63 -5.52
N GLY A 316 3.35 -24.43 -5.03
CA GLY A 316 2.61 -23.83 -3.92
C GLY A 316 3.50 -23.12 -2.90
N ARG A 317 2.90 -22.72 -1.78
CA ARG A 317 3.56 -22.06 -0.67
C ARG A 317 4.15 -23.09 0.28
N VAL A 318 5.35 -22.83 0.78
CA VAL A 318 6.05 -23.69 1.75
C VAL A 318 6.48 -22.87 2.96
N ALA A 319 6.41 -23.46 4.16
CA ALA A 319 6.93 -22.85 5.37
C ALA A 319 8.45 -23.07 5.44
N THR A 320 9.19 -22.02 5.74
CA THR A 320 10.64 -22.10 5.94
C THR A 320 10.97 -22.56 7.35
N ALA A 321 12.22 -22.92 7.62
CA ALA A 321 12.67 -23.26 8.98
C ALA A 321 12.34 -22.17 10.01
N GLN A 322 12.45 -20.90 9.63
CA GLN A 322 12.06 -19.77 10.47
C GLN A 322 10.55 -19.75 10.74
N GLY A 323 9.71 -20.04 9.74
CA GLY A 323 8.26 -20.15 9.91
C GLY A 323 7.86 -21.23 10.92
N TRP A 324 8.50 -22.40 10.84
CA TRP A 324 8.29 -23.47 11.82
C TRP A 324 8.66 -23.02 13.24
N ARG A 325 9.87 -22.48 13.41
CA ARG A 325 10.38 -22.04 14.72
C ARG A 325 9.52 -20.92 15.33
N HIS A 326 9.01 -20.00 14.50
CA HIS A 326 8.19 -18.87 14.95
C HIS A 326 6.91 -19.32 15.67
N ILE A 327 6.26 -20.38 15.19
CA ILE A 327 5.07 -20.94 15.84
C ILE A 327 5.41 -22.01 16.89
N GLY A 328 6.68 -22.13 17.29
CA GLY A 328 7.13 -23.08 18.31
C GLY A 328 7.19 -24.53 17.84
N ARG A 329 7.35 -24.78 16.54
CA ARG A 329 7.47 -26.14 15.95
C ARG A 329 8.89 -26.40 15.43
N THR A 330 9.31 -27.67 15.48
CA THR A 330 10.61 -28.09 14.96
C THR A 330 10.53 -28.34 13.45
N PRO A 331 11.36 -27.69 12.61
CA PRO A 331 11.35 -27.95 11.19
C PRO A 331 11.86 -29.37 10.86
N PRO A 332 11.30 -30.05 9.84
CA PRO A 332 11.87 -31.27 9.28
C PRO A 332 13.32 -31.07 8.81
N ALA A 333 14.18 -32.09 8.97
CA ALA A 333 15.60 -32.01 8.65
C ALA A 333 15.93 -31.60 7.20
N GLU A 334 15.05 -31.94 6.25
CA GLU A 334 15.19 -31.57 4.83
C GLU A 334 14.95 -30.07 4.57
N ILE A 335 14.14 -29.41 5.40
CA ILE A 335 13.79 -27.98 5.24
C ILE A 335 14.88 -27.10 5.85
N SER A 336 15.53 -27.53 6.94
CA SER A 336 16.64 -26.80 7.54
C SER A 336 17.79 -26.53 6.56
N THR A 337 18.05 -27.44 5.62
CA THR A 337 19.19 -27.29 4.70
C THR A 337 18.90 -26.49 3.44
N LEU A 338 17.61 -26.28 3.08
CA LEU A 338 17.23 -25.76 1.76
C LEU A 338 17.16 -24.22 1.70
N PHE A 339 16.90 -23.56 2.84
CA PHE A 339 16.71 -22.10 2.92
C PHE A 339 17.60 -21.42 3.97
N ASP A 340 18.46 -22.17 4.67
CA ASP A 340 19.47 -21.57 5.53
C ASP A 340 20.56 -20.95 4.65
N LEU A 341 20.81 -19.64 4.81
CA LEU A 341 22.02 -19.02 4.27
C LEU A 341 23.24 -19.73 4.90
N PRO A 342 24.35 -19.95 4.16
CA PRO A 342 25.57 -20.41 4.79
C PRO A 342 25.89 -19.48 5.96
N ALA A 343 26.30 -20.06 7.08
CA ALA A 343 26.74 -19.30 8.24
C ALA A 343 27.75 -18.23 7.79
N PRO A 344 27.66 -16.98 8.27
CA PRO A 344 28.77 -16.05 8.11
C PRO A 344 29.96 -16.67 8.87
N ASP A 345 30.87 -17.23 8.09
CA ASP A 345 32.14 -17.88 8.47
C ASP A 345 32.05 -19.30 9.06
N ALA A 346 32.33 -20.29 8.20
CA ALA A 346 33.07 -21.50 8.52
C ALA A 346 33.92 -21.93 7.32
#